data_AF-A0A1M6BQV7-F1
#
_entry.id   AF-A0A1M6BQV7-F1
#
_cell.length_a   1.000
_cell.length_b   1.000
_cell.length_c   1.000
_cell.angle_alpha   90.00
_cell.angle_beta   90.00
_cell.angle_gamma   90.00
#
_symmetry.space_group_name_H-M   'P 1'
#
loop_
_entity.id
_entity.type
_entity.pdbx_description
1 polymer ?
#
loop_
_entity_poly.entity_id
_entity_poly.type
_entity_poly.pdbx_seq_one_letter_code
_entity_poly.pdbx_strand_id
1 'polypeptide(L)'
;MISFNRSQIIGAEFIDDDTIRFNGSQTDHIYNMEINMDVRISDGEIVKIEGDMKRYTNFVCPQAVPVLQTAVGMSLRTKDWDKAIMKEIGRKGCEHFAEIVIECGRCFEQALRSRDLYLALCTDPGLDQEAFLENWQPA
;
A
#
# COMPACT_ATOMS: atom_id res chain seq x y z
N MET A 1 -18.22 18.92 18.22
CA MET A 1 -18.49 18.51 16.82
C MET A 1 -17.14 18.44 16.12
N ILE A 2 -16.67 17.23 15.78
CA ILE A 2 -15.37 17.07 15.09
C ILE A 2 -15.61 17.42 13.61
N SER A 3 -15.14 18.58 13.19
CA SER A 3 -15.35 19.13 11.84
C SER A 3 -14.42 18.52 10.79
N PHE A 4 -13.30 17.92 11.20
CA PHE A 4 -12.36 17.21 10.33
C PHE A 4 -11.86 15.94 11.03
N ASN A 5 -12.33 14.79 10.57
CA ASN A 5 -11.72 13.49 10.87
C ASN A 5 -11.40 12.84 9.52
N ARG A 6 -10.16 12.40 9.36
CA ARG A 6 -9.72 11.50 8.29
C ARG A 6 -9.02 10.33 8.96
N SER A 7 -9.47 9.13 8.64
CA SER A 7 -8.85 7.88 9.03
C SER A 7 -8.34 7.16 7.79
N GLN A 8 -7.14 6.62 7.87
CA GLN A 8 -6.54 5.83 6.81
C GLN A 8 -5.98 4.56 7.44
N ILE A 9 -6.34 3.41 6.87
CA ILE A 9 -6.00 2.08 7.39
C ILE A 9 -5.42 1.27 6.24
N ILE A 10 -4.24 0.70 6.46
CA ILE A 10 -3.57 -0.21 5.54
C ILE A 10 -3.51 -1.59 6.20
N GLY A 11 -4.15 -2.57 5.58
CA GLY A 11 -3.96 -4.00 5.87
C GLY A 11 -2.95 -4.59 4.90
N ALA A 12 -2.20 -5.59 5.35
CA ALA A 12 -1.21 -6.31 4.56
C ALA A 12 -1.35 -7.82 4.80
N GLU A 13 -1.43 -8.61 3.73
CA GLU A 13 -1.60 -10.05 3.75
C GLU A 13 -0.65 -10.72 2.76
N PHE A 14 0.05 -11.77 3.17
CA PHE A 14 0.85 -12.61 2.28
C PHE A 14 -0.05 -13.68 1.68
N ILE A 15 -0.42 -13.52 0.40
CA ILE A 15 -1.36 -14.42 -0.27
C ILE A 15 -0.66 -15.67 -0.84
N ASP A 16 0.64 -15.57 -1.07
CA ASP A 16 1.56 -16.65 -1.43
C ASP A 16 3.00 -16.23 -1.06
N ASP A 17 4.00 -17.04 -1.44
CA ASP A 17 5.42 -16.81 -1.13
C ASP A 17 6.02 -15.61 -1.90
N ASP A 18 5.39 -15.21 -3.01
CA ASP A 18 5.91 -14.22 -3.96
C ASP A 18 5.15 -12.89 -3.91
N THR A 19 3.98 -12.85 -3.27
CA THR A 19 3.03 -11.74 -3.38
C THR A 19 2.46 -11.31 -2.04
N ILE A 20 2.47 -10.00 -1.80
CA ILE A 20 1.77 -9.35 -0.71
C ILE A 20 0.61 -8.53 -1.25
N ARG A 21 -0.57 -8.70 -0.64
CA ARG A 21 -1.77 -7.90 -0.90
C ARG A 21 -1.91 -6.82 0.16
N PHE A 22 -2.09 -5.59 -0.29
CA PHE A 22 -2.50 -4.47 0.54
C PHE A 22 -3.98 -4.19 0.36
N ASN A 23 -4.69 -4.02 1.47
CA ASN A 23 -6.04 -3.47 1.52
C ASN A 23 -5.95 -2.08 2.15
N GLY A 24 -6.02 -1.05 1.32
CA GLY A 24 -5.95 0.33 1.80
C GLY A 24 -7.35 0.95 1.83
N SER A 25 -7.70 1.63 2.91
CA SER A 25 -8.93 2.41 3.00
C SER A 25 -8.68 3.80 3.55
N GLN A 26 -9.38 4.78 3.02
CA GLN A 26 -9.43 6.14 3.54
C GLN A 26 -10.89 6.55 3.71
N THR A 27 -11.22 7.00 4.91
CA THR A 27 -12.54 7.50 5.24
C THR A 27 -12.43 8.84 5.95
N ASP A 28 -13.16 9.82 5.45
CA ASP A 28 -13.43 11.08 6.10
C ASP A 28 -14.93 11.44 6.02
N HIS A 29 -15.29 12.65 6.43
CA HIS A 29 -16.67 13.11 6.40
C HIS A 29 -17.28 13.27 4.99
N ILE A 30 -16.46 13.40 3.95
CA ILE A 30 -16.83 13.63 2.55
C ILE A 30 -16.54 12.39 1.70
N TYR A 31 -15.39 11.74 1.90
CA TYR A 31 -14.86 10.72 1.04
C TYR A 31 -14.74 9.37 1.75
N ASN A 32 -15.00 8.30 1.00
CA ASN A 32 -14.69 6.94 1.42
C ASN A 32 -14.22 6.17 0.19
N MET A 33 -12.99 5.70 0.24
CA MET A 33 -12.29 5.05 -0.87
C MET A 33 -11.48 3.87 -0.35
N GLU A 34 -11.41 2.83 -1.17
CA GLU A 34 -10.71 1.59 -0.87
C GLU A 34 -9.89 1.14 -2.08
N ILE A 35 -8.76 0.48 -1.85
CA ILE A 35 -7.98 -0.20 -2.88
C ILE A 35 -7.60 -1.60 -2.41
N ASN A 36 -7.47 -2.52 -3.37
CA ASN A 36 -6.71 -3.76 -3.21
C ASN A 36 -5.52 -3.70 -4.16
N MET A 37 -4.31 -3.84 -3.65
CA MET A 37 -3.07 -3.75 -4.42
C MET A 37 -2.17 -4.93 -4.13
N ASP A 38 -1.86 -5.72 -5.16
CA ASP A 38 -0.93 -6.84 -5.05
C ASP A 38 0.45 -6.38 -5.52
N VAL A 39 1.47 -6.69 -4.72
CA VAL A 39 2.86 -6.33 -4.96
C VAL A 39 3.71 -7.59 -4.93
N ARG A 40 4.56 -7.75 -5.94
CA ARG A 40 5.54 -8.83 -6.00
C ARG A 40 6.68 -8.53 -5.03
N ILE A 41 7.03 -9.51 -4.21
CA ILE A 41 7.98 -9.34 -3.10
C ILE A 41 9.41 -9.14 -3.61
N SER A 42 9.81 -9.85 -4.68
CA SER A 42 11.19 -9.86 -5.18
C SER A 42 11.70 -8.49 -5.66
N ASP A 43 10.83 -7.68 -6.25
CA ASP A 43 11.20 -6.40 -6.87
C ASP A 43 10.31 -5.22 -6.43
N GLY A 44 9.29 -5.47 -5.61
CA GLY A 44 8.33 -4.47 -5.18
C GLY A 44 7.42 -3.97 -6.30
N GLU A 45 7.31 -4.70 -7.42
CA GLU A 45 6.44 -4.33 -8.54
C GLU A 45 4.96 -4.49 -8.17
N ILE A 46 4.16 -3.45 -8.42
CA ILE A 46 2.70 -3.53 -8.35
C ILE A 46 2.23 -4.37 -9.53
N VAL A 47 1.69 -5.57 -9.25
CA VAL A 47 1.24 -6.52 -10.29
C VAL A 47 -0.26 -6.46 -10.53
N LYS A 48 -1.02 -6.03 -9.53
CA LYS A 48 -2.47 -5.83 -9.64
C LYS A 48 -2.89 -4.68 -8.75
N ILE A 49 -3.85 -3.89 -9.23
CA ILE A 49 -4.54 -2.91 -8.40
C ILE A 49 -5.98 -2.77 -8.84
N GLU A 50 -6.88 -2.65 -7.88
CA GLU A 50 -8.29 -2.31 -8.06
C GLU A 50 -8.69 -1.32 -6.98
N GLY A 51 -9.70 -0.50 -7.25
CA GLY A 51 -10.18 0.49 -6.29
C GLY A 51 -11.67 0.74 -6.42
N ASP A 52 -12.25 1.22 -5.33
CA ASP A 52 -13.66 1.55 -5.23
C ASP A 52 -13.86 2.86 -4.48
N MET A 53 -14.85 3.64 -4.93
CA MET A 53 -15.26 4.89 -4.30
C MET A 53 -16.67 4.72 -3.73
N LYS A 54 -16.77 4.50 -2.42
CA LYS A 54 -18.07 4.35 -1.73
C LYS A 54 -18.76 5.69 -1.51
N ARG A 55 -18.00 6.77 -1.33
CA ARG A 55 -18.52 8.13 -1.09
C ARG A 55 -17.63 9.16 -1.76
N TYR A 56 -18.27 10.02 -2.55
CA TYR A 56 -17.61 11.08 -3.33
C TYR A 56 -18.63 12.19 -3.65
N THR A 57 -18.13 13.37 -4.03
CA THR A 57 -18.94 14.58 -4.19
C THR A 57 -19.30 14.92 -5.63
N ASN A 58 -18.57 14.37 -6.60
CA ASN A 58 -18.72 14.73 -8.01
C ASN A 58 -18.87 13.48 -8.89
N PHE A 59 -19.77 13.53 -9.87
CA PHE A 59 -20.03 12.44 -10.81
C PHE A 59 -18.80 12.04 -11.64
N VAL A 60 -17.80 12.91 -11.76
CA VAL A 60 -16.54 12.60 -12.44
C VAL A 60 -15.57 11.79 -11.57
N CYS A 61 -15.73 11.76 -10.23
CA CYS A 61 -14.80 11.08 -9.33
C CYS A 61 -14.59 9.59 -9.70
N PRO A 62 -15.63 8.79 -10.00
CA PRO A 62 -15.45 7.39 -10.39
C PRO A 62 -14.59 7.18 -11.64
N GLN A 63 -14.43 8.22 -12.49
CA GLN A 63 -13.56 8.14 -13.68
C GLN A 63 -12.07 8.04 -13.33
N ALA A 64 -11.70 8.29 -12.06
CA ALA A 64 -10.34 8.07 -11.58
C ALA A 64 -10.02 6.58 -11.29
N VAL A 65 -11.03 5.71 -11.12
CA VAL A 65 -10.80 4.28 -10.83
C VAL A 65 -9.98 3.60 -11.93
N PRO A 66 -10.28 3.75 -13.23
CA PRO A 66 -9.45 3.17 -14.28
C PRO A 66 -8.00 3.69 -14.30
N VAL A 67 -7.75 4.90 -13.80
CA VAL A 67 -6.39 5.50 -13.76
C VAL A 67 -5.46 4.73 -12.82
N LEU A 68 -6.00 4.02 -11.81
CA LEU A 68 -5.20 3.16 -10.92
C LEU A 68 -4.37 2.14 -11.69
N GLN A 69 -4.83 1.66 -12.86
CA GLN A 69 -4.07 0.70 -13.67
C GLN A 69 -2.71 1.23 -14.13
N THR A 70 -2.49 2.55 -14.13
CA THR A 70 -1.17 3.14 -14.41
C THR A 70 -0.11 2.77 -13.37
N ALA A 71 -0.52 2.31 -12.18
CA ALA A 71 0.39 1.83 -11.14
C ALA A 71 1.01 0.47 -11.48
N VAL A 72 0.33 -0.35 -12.30
CA VAL A 72 0.79 -1.70 -12.63
C VAL A 72 2.12 -1.60 -13.38
N GLY A 73 3.13 -2.34 -12.91
CA GLY A 73 4.50 -2.28 -13.41
C GLY A 73 5.40 -1.26 -12.71
N MET A 74 4.86 -0.41 -11.81
CA MET A 74 5.69 0.46 -10.98
C MET A 74 6.27 -0.31 -9.80
N SER A 75 7.55 -0.10 -9.51
CA SER A 75 8.22 -0.70 -8.35
C SER A 75 8.30 0.28 -7.17
N LEU A 76 7.88 -0.20 -5.99
CA LEU A 76 7.97 0.50 -4.71
C LEU A 76 9.41 0.62 -4.18
N ARG A 77 10.38 -0.02 -4.83
CA ARG A 77 11.82 0.12 -4.54
C ARG A 77 12.50 1.14 -5.44
N THR A 78 11.81 1.64 -6.47
CA THR A 78 12.35 2.67 -7.36
C THR A 78 12.51 3.98 -6.61
N LYS A 79 13.63 4.68 -6.82
CA LYS A 79 13.84 6.01 -6.21
C LYS A 79 12.69 6.95 -6.62
N ASP A 80 12.14 7.68 -5.64
CA ASP A 80 11.05 8.66 -5.85
C ASP A 80 9.75 8.05 -6.43
N TRP A 81 9.49 6.76 -6.19
CA TRP A 81 8.27 6.07 -6.66
C TRP A 81 6.98 6.76 -6.20
N ASP A 82 6.96 7.34 -4.99
CA ASP A 82 5.83 8.05 -4.41
C ASP A 82 5.44 9.29 -5.22
N LYS A 83 6.44 10.02 -5.72
CA LYS A 83 6.24 11.16 -6.63
C LYS A 83 5.68 10.70 -7.98
N ALA A 84 6.13 9.54 -8.48
CA ALA A 84 5.59 8.95 -9.70
C ALA A 84 4.11 8.59 -9.52
N ILE A 85 3.75 7.95 -8.40
CA ILE A 85 2.36 7.65 -8.04
C ILE A 85 1.51 8.93 -7.97
N MET A 86 1.98 9.97 -7.26
CA MET A 86 1.23 11.23 -7.17
C MET A 86 1.04 11.90 -8.55
N LYS A 87 2.03 11.78 -9.44
CA LYS A 87 1.94 12.33 -10.80
C LYS A 87 0.96 11.53 -11.68
N GLU A 88 1.05 10.21 -11.67
CA GLU A 88 0.35 9.34 -12.61
C GLU A 88 -1.05 8.95 -12.13
N ILE A 89 -1.24 8.79 -10.82
CA ILE A 89 -2.55 8.47 -10.22
C ILE A 89 -3.20 9.72 -9.65
N GLY A 90 -2.45 10.54 -8.91
CA GLY A 90 -3.02 11.69 -8.19
C GLY A 90 -3.52 12.77 -9.14
N ARG A 91 -2.59 13.37 -9.89
CA ARG A 91 -2.88 14.51 -10.78
C ARG A 91 -3.69 14.14 -12.01
N LYS A 92 -3.57 12.90 -12.52
CA LYS A 92 -4.33 12.43 -13.68
C LYS A 92 -5.62 11.69 -13.31
N GLY A 93 -5.82 11.40 -12.03
CA GLY A 93 -6.96 10.65 -11.51
C GLY A 93 -7.48 11.27 -10.21
N CYS A 94 -7.08 10.71 -9.07
CA CYS A 94 -7.53 11.15 -7.75
C CYS A 94 -6.38 11.16 -6.74
N GLU A 95 -6.13 12.31 -6.11
CA GLU A 95 -5.11 12.47 -5.07
C GLU A 95 -5.36 11.54 -3.89
N HIS A 96 -6.62 11.31 -3.49
CA HIS A 96 -6.95 10.40 -2.39
C HIS A 96 -6.53 8.95 -2.70
N PHE A 97 -6.75 8.45 -3.93
CA PHE A 97 -6.27 7.13 -4.30
C PHE A 97 -4.74 7.07 -4.32
N ALA A 98 -4.08 8.10 -4.83
CA ALA A 98 -2.62 8.17 -4.81
C ALA A 98 -2.06 8.12 -3.38
N GLU A 99 -2.69 8.82 -2.44
CA GLU A 99 -2.32 8.76 -1.02
C GLU A 99 -2.51 7.36 -0.42
N ILE A 100 -3.58 6.63 -0.75
CA ILE A 100 -3.76 5.25 -0.29
C ILE A 100 -2.66 4.33 -0.85
N VAL A 101 -2.35 4.45 -2.14
CA VAL A 101 -1.27 3.66 -2.77
C VAL A 101 0.08 3.98 -2.15
N ILE A 102 0.37 5.26 -1.86
CA ILE A 102 1.60 5.68 -1.21
C ILE A 102 1.71 5.11 0.21
N GLU A 103 0.64 5.13 1.00
CA GLU A 103 0.69 4.53 2.34
C GLU A 103 0.86 3.00 2.27
N CYS A 104 0.21 2.31 1.33
CA CYS A 104 0.48 0.89 1.09
C CYS A 104 1.95 0.64 0.78
N GLY A 105 2.55 1.45 -0.10
CA GLY A 105 3.95 1.31 -0.45
C GLY A 105 4.93 1.61 0.68
N ARG A 106 4.60 2.55 1.57
CA ARG A 106 5.39 2.82 2.80
C ARG A 106 5.36 1.64 3.77
N CYS A 107 4.28 0.87 3.78
CA CYS A 107 4.15 -0.34 4.60
C CYS A 107 4.87 -1.56 4.00
N PHE A 108 5.33 -1.52 2.74
CA PHE A 108 5.88 -2.69 2.06
C PHE A 108 7.05 -3.35 2.79
N GLU A 109 8.14 -2.61 2.99
CA GLU A 109 9.33 -3.16 3.65
C GLU A 109 9.06 -3.48 5.13
N GLN A 110 8.13 -2.78 5.78
CA GLN A 110 7.73 -3.09 7.16
C GLN A 110 7.00 -4.43 7.25
N ALA A 111 6.10 -4.71 6.30
CA ALA A 111 5.39 -5.98 6.26
C ALA A 111 6.35 -7.15 6.00
N LEU A 112 7.30 -6.99 5.07
CA LEU A 112 8.35 -7.99 4.82
C LEU A 112 9.17 -8.25 6.09
N ARG A 113 9.61 -7.18 6.76
CA ARG A 113 10.36 -7.28 8.02
C ARG A 113 9.58 -8.02 9.10
N SER A 114 8.28 -7.74 9.24
CA SER A 114 7.43 -8.43 10.21
C SER A 114 7.27 -9.92 9.89
N ARG A 115 7.11 -10.28 8.61
CA ARG A 115 7.07 -11.68 8.17
C ARG A 115 8.38 -12.40 8.48
N ASP A 116 9.51 -11.79 8.11
CA ASP A 116 10.82 -12.44 8.26
C ASP A 116 11.17 -12.64 9.74
N LEU A 117 10.83 -11.66 10.60
CA LEU A 117 10.96 -11.83 12.04
C LEU A 117 10.08 -12.98 12.56
N TYR A 118 8.83 -13.07 12.11
CA TYR A 118 7.93 -14.16 12.49
C TYR A 118 8.50 -15.53 12.08
N LEU A 119 8.98 -15.67 10.85
CA LEU A 119 9.58 -16.91 10.35
C LEU A 119 10.86 -17.28 11.11
N ALA A 120 11.69 -16.28 11.44
CA ALA A 120 12.89 -16.49 12.24
C ALA A 120 12.54 -16.97 13.66
N LEU A 121 11.53 -16.39 14.30
CA LEU A 121 11.04 -16.81 15.61
C LEU A 121 10.42 -18.21 15.62
N CYS A 122 9.78 -18.63 14.52
CA CYS A 122 9.31 -20.01 14.38
C CYS A 122 10.47 -21.03 14.36
N THR A 123 11.65 -20.60 13.91
CA THR A 123 12.85 -21.44 13.83
C THR A 123 13.67 -21.38 15.12
N ASP A 124 13.83 -20.19 15.70
CA ASP A 124 14.52 -19.92 16.96
C ASP A 124 13.66 -19.00 17.85
N PRO A 125 12.87 -19.57 18.78
CA PRO A 125 12.07 -18.78 19.72
C PRO A 125 12.89 -17.91 20.68
N GLY A 126 14.19 -18.20 20.85
CA GLY A 126 15.12 -17.45 21.69
C GLY A 126 15.87 -16.34 20.94
N LEU A 127 15.55 -16.13 19.66
CA LEU A 127 16.17 -15.11 18.82
C LEU A 127 16.11 -13.73 19.48
N ASP A 128 17.25 -13.04 19.48
CA ASP A 128 17.30 -11.62 19.79
C ASP A 128 16.61 -10.83 18.67
N GLN A 129 15.38 -10.41 18.94
CA GLN A 129 14.53 -9.72 17.98
C GLN A 129 15.06 -8.33 17.63
N GLU A 130 15.68 -7.63 18.58
CA GLU A 130 16.22 -6.29 18.35
C GLU A 130 17.42 -6.37 17.41
N ALA A 131 18.36 -7.27 17.71
CA ALA A 131 19.51 -7.52 16.86
C ALA A 131 19.10 -8.01 15.45
N PHE A 132 18.05 -8.82 15.34
CA PHE A 132 17.51 -9.24 14.05
C PHE A 132 16.98 -8.04 13.24
N LEU A 133 16.17 -7.18 13.87
CA LEU A 133 15.54 -6.04 13.19
C LEU A 133 16.53 -4.96 12.80
N GLU A 134 17.60 -4.75 13.57
CA GLU A 134 18.68 -3.80 13.24
C GLU A 134 19.48 -4.24 12.01
N ASN A 135 19.69 -5.55 11.84
CA ASN A 135 20.47 -6.12 10.76
C ASN A 135 19.61 -6.62 9.59
N TRP A 136 18.29 -6.43 9.67
CA TRP A 136 17.37 -6.91 8.65
C TRP A 136 17.61 -6.20 7.32
N GLN A 137 17.74 -7.01 6.26
CA GLN A 137 17.74 -6.55 4.88
C GLN A 137 16.66 -7.31 4.12
N PRO A 138 15.91 -6.63 3.25
CA PRO A 138 15.00 -7.32 2.37
C PRO A 138 15.78 -8.28 1.46
N ALA A 139 15.20 -9.46 1.24
CA ALA A 139 15.68 -10.43 0.26
C ALA A 139 15.60 -9.89 -1.18
#